data_AF-A0A935B0J6-F1
#
_entry.id   AF-A0A935B0J6-F1
#
_cell.length_a   1.000
_cell.length_b   1.000
_cell.length_c   1.000
_cell.angle_alpha   90.00
_cell.angle_beta   90.00
_cell.angle_gamma   90.00
#
_symmetry.space_group_name_H-M   'P 1'
#
loop_
_entity.id
_entity.type
_entity.pdbx_description
1 polymer ?
#
loop_
_entity_poly.entity_id
_entity_poly.type
_entity_poly.pdbx_seq_one_letter_code
_entity_poly.pdbx_strand_id
1 'polypeptide(L)'
;MPFEISIYPARHRVHILQERALYVAIAVASSLVITTAISLAIHGSVRTDYLLTAFLCSLIVSVPMTALFQRLNRELHDALERERTLVIREEKQKTLRQTMHKVQHHVNNLANCLQMVELEYTSKSWLSVETLNSLQAEIHKTGQEMQALGRLDDPFDASPFTVHPGQK
;
A
#
# COMPACT_ATOMS: atom_id res chain seq x y z
N MET A 1 14.58 -9.56 1.58
CA MET A 1 13.46 -10.48 1.27
C MET A 1 12.90 -10.07 -0.07
N PRO A 2 12.89 -10.94 -1.11
CA PRO A 2 12.36 -10.56 -2.40
C PRO A 2 10.84 -10.62 -2.34
N PHE A 3 10.17 -9.49 -2.57
CA PHE A 3 8.74 -9.46 -2.81
C PHE A 3 8.52 -9.84 -4.29
N GLU A 4 8.07 -11.07 -4.52
CA GLU A 4 7.49 -11.45 -5.81
C GLU A 4 6.30 -10.55 -6.09
N ILE A 5 6.46 -9.65 -7.07
CA ILE A 5 5.36 -8.90 -7.66
C ILE A 5 4.54 -9.92 -8.47
N SER A 6 3.55 -10.49 -7.80
CA SER A 6 2.65 -11.49 -8.35
C SER A 6 1.79 -10.86 -9.45
N ILE A 7 2.17 -11.12 -10.70
CA ILE A 7 1.38 -10.85 -11.91
C ILE A 7 0.19 -11.82 -11.91
N TYR A 8 -0.79 -11.60 -11.03
CA TYR A 8 -1.94 -12.51 -10.85
C TYR A 8 -3.34 -11.84 -10.85
N PRO A 9 -3.61 -10.70 -11.51
CA PRO A 9 -4.97 -10.14 -11.47
C PRO A 9 -5.98 -11.00 -12.26
N ALA A 10 -5.56 -11.72 -13.30
CA ALA A 10 -6.46 -12.47 -14.16
C ALA A 10 -6.88 -13.83 -13.57
N ARG A 11 -5.94 -14.59 -12.99
CA ARG A 11 -6.22 -15.93 -12.43
C ARG A 11 -7.07 -15.88 -11.16
N HIS A 12 -6.93 -14.82 -10.37
CA HIS A 12 -7.69 -14.63 -9.14
C HIS A 12 -9.17 -14.32 -9.41
N ARG A 13 -9.47 -13.53 -10.46
CA ARG A 13 -10.87 -13.27 -10.89
C ARG A 13 -11.61 -14.53 -11.32
N VAL A 14 -10.92 -15.45 -12.01
CA VAL A 14 -11.52 -16.73 -12.45
C VAL A 14 -11.79 -17.65 -11.25
N HIS A 15 -10.84 -17.75 -10.30
CA HIS A 15 -11.03 -18.54 -9.08
C HIS A 15 -12.19 -18.02 -8.22
N ILE A 16 -12.31 -16.69 -8.07
CA ILE A 16 -13.39 -16.07 -7.30
C ILE A 16 -14.76 -16.29 -7.96
N LEU A 17 -14.84 -16.25 -9.30
CA LEU A 17 -16.08 -16.57 -10.02
C LEU A 17 -16.46 -18.05 -9.87
N GLN A 18 -15.47 -18.95 -9.89
CA GLN A 18 -15.66 -20.39 -9.77
C GLN A 18 -16.08 -20.80 -8.35
N GLU A 19 -15.48 -20.22 -7.30
CA GLU A 19 -15.89 -20.43 -5.91
C GLU A 19 -17.30 -19.89 -5.65
N ARG A 20 -17.67 -18.75 -6.23
CA ARG A 20 -19.02 -18.17 -6.05
C ARG A 20 -20.11 -18.99 -6.74
N ALA A 21 -19.83 -19.52 -7.93
CA ALA A 21 -20.73 -20.46 -8.60
C ALA A 21 -20.91 -21.74 -7.76
N LEU A 22 -19.84 -22.21 -7.12
CA LEU A 22 -19.88 -23.34 -6.19
C LEU A 22 -20.79 -23.06 -4.99
N TYR A 23 -20.67 -21.90 -4.34
CA TYR A 23 -21.53 -21.56 -3.19
C TYR A 23 -23.01 -21.46 -3.55
N VAL A 24 -23.34 -20.84 -4.70
CA VAL A 24 -24.73 -20.76 -5.17
C VAL A 24 -25.25 -22.17 -5.51
N ALA A 25 -24.45 -23.01 -6.18
CA ALA A 25 -24.82 -24.39 -6.48
C ALA A 25 -25.06 -25.22 -5.21
N ILE A 26 -24.21 -25.08 -4.18
CA ILE A 26 -24.37 -25.77 -2.89
C ILE A 26 -25.64 -25.30 -2.18
N ALA A 27 -25.94 -23.99 -2.18
CA ALA A 27 -27.13 -23.43 -1.54
C ALA A 27 -28.43 -23.88 -2.23
N VAL A 28 -28.44 -23.92 -3.56
CA VAL A 28 -29.58 -24.42 -4.34
C VAL A 28 -29.75 -25.93 -4.14
N ALA A 29 -28.66 -26.70 -4.17
CA ALA A 29 -28.70 -28.14 -3.93
C ALA A 29 -29.20 -28.48 -2.52
N SER A 30 -28.73 -27.77 -1.48
CA SER A 30 -29.16 -28.00 -0.10
C SER A 30 -30.64 -27.62 0.10
N SER A 31 -31.09 -26.51 -0.49
CA SER A 31 -32.51 -26.12 -0.51
C SER A 31 -33.40 -27.18 -1.16
N LEU A 32 -32.95 -27.78 -2.27
CA LEU A 32 -33.69 -28.83 -2.97
C LEU A 32 -33.78 -30.10 -2.12
N VAL A 33 -32.66 -30.54 -1.53
CA VAL A 33 -32.58 -31.70 -0.63
C VAL A 33 -33.49 -31.53 0.58
N ILE A 34 -33.42 -30.39 1.26
CA ILE A 34 -34.25 -30.09 2.43
C ILE A 34 -35.74 -30.14 2.05
N THR A 35 -36.10 -29.57 0.90
CA THR A 35 -37.50 -29.55 0.45
C THR A 35 -38.00 -30.94 0.05
N THR A 36 -37.17 -31.75 -0.62
CA THR A 36 -37.52 -33.16 -0.90
C THR A 36 -37.73 -33.97 0.37
N ALA A 37 -36.87 -33.79 1.38
CA ALA A 37 -36.96 -34.50 2.64
C ALA A 37 -38.24 -34.12 3.42
N ILE A 38 -38.57 -32.82 3.46
CA ILE A 38 -39.80 -32.32 4.09
C ILE A 38 -41.04 -32.81 3.34
N SER A 39 -41.06 -32.75 2.00
CA SER A 39 -42.19 -33.23 1.20
C SER A 39 -42.43 -34.74 1.38
N LEU A 40 -41.35 -35.53 1.45
CA LEU A 40 -41.45 -36.97 1.66
C LEU A 40 -41.94 -37.29 3.09
N ALA A 41 -41.47 -36.55 4.10
CA ALA A 41 -41.87 -36.75 5.49
C ALA A 41 -43.34 -36.38 5.76
N ILE A 42 -43.85 -35.31 5.12
CA ILE A 42 -45.22 -34.83 5.39
C ILE A 42 -46.24 -35.48 4.46
N HIS A 43 -45.92 -35.72 3.19
CA HIS A 43 -46.92 -36.11 2.18
C HIS A 43 -46.71 -37.53 1.62
N GLY A 44 -45.60 -38.21 1.98
CA GLY A 44 -45.27 -39.54 1.46
C GLY A 44 -44.92 -39.59 -0.04
N SER A 45 -44.98 -38.45 -0.74
CA SER A 45 -44.67 -38.31 -2.15
C SER A 45 -44.06 -36.94 -2.44
N VAL A 46 -43.14 -36.89 -3.40
CA VAL A 46 -42.48 -35.66 -3.84
C VAL A 46 -43.31 -35.05 -4.95
N ARG A 47 -44.02 -33.96 -4.64
CA ARG A 47 -44.78 -33.20 -5.64
C ARG A 47 -43.85 -32.20 -6.33
N THR A 48 -43.88 -32.17 -7.66
CA THR A 48 -43.04 -31.29 -8.49
C THR A 48 -43.23 -29.81 -8.19
N ASP A 49 -44.43 -29.41 -7.76
CA ASP A 49 -44.77 -28.02 -7.46
C ASP A 49 -43.99 -27.45 -6.27
N TYR A 50 -43.70 -28.28 -5.25
CA TYR A 50 -42.92 -27.87 -4.08
C TYR A 50 -41.43 -27.70 -4.42
N LEU A 51 -40.90 -28.56 -5.30
CA LEU A 51 -39.52 -28.45 -5.77
C LEU A 51 -39.29 -27.19 -6.58
N LEU A 52 -40.24 -26.87 -7.46
CA LEU A 52 -40.16 -25.68 -8.30
C LEU A 52 -40.28 -24.41 -7.46
N THR A 53 -41.16 -24.40 -6.46
CA THR A 53 -41.29 -23.28 -5.50
C THR A 53 -40.02 -23.09 -4.67
N ALA A 54 -39.43 -24.16 -4.14
CA ALA A 54 -38.18 -24.06 -3.38
C ALA A 54 -37.00 -23.58 -4.24
N PHE A 55 -36.89 -24.08 -5.46
CA PHE A 55 -35.88 -23.63 -6.42
C PHE A 55 -36.03 -22.13 -6.73
N LEU A 56 -37.25 -21.68 -7.04
CA LEU A 56 -37.52 -20.26 -7.31
C LEU A 56 -37.23 -19.37 -6.09
N CYS A 57 -37.66 -19.76 -4.89
CA CYS A 57 -37.34 -19.02 -3.67
C CYS A 57 -35.83 -18.93 -3.41
N SER A 58 -35.09 -20.04 -3.63
CA SER A 58 -33.63 -20.05 -3.46
C SER A 58 -32.92 -19.11 -4.45
N LEU A 59 -33.41 -19.02 -5.70
CA LEU A 59 -32.91 -18.11 -6.72
C LEU A 59 -33.22 -16.65 -6.37
N ILE A 60 -34.46 -16.37 -5.97
CA ILE A 60 -34.91 -15.03 -5.62
C ILE A 60 -34.11 -14.46 -4.44
N VAL A 61 -33.70 -15.30 -3.48
CA VAL A 61 -32.88 -14.86 -2.34
C VAL A 61 -31.39 -14.79 -2.69
N SER A 62 -30.85 -15.77 -3.40
CA SER A 62 -29.42 -15.87 -3.68
C SER A 62 -28.91 -14.78 -4.62
N VAL A 63 -29.69 -14.38 -5.63
CA VAL A 63 -29.31 -13.34 -6.60
C VAL A 63 -29.09 -11.97 -5.94
N PRO A 64 -30.05 -11.38 -5.21
CA PRO A 64 -29.85 -10.08 -4.56
C PRO A 64 -28.80 -10.16 -3.44
N MET A 65 -28.72 -11.28 -2.72
CA MET A 65 -27.72 -11.44 -1.66
C MET A 65 -26.30 -11.46 -2.24
N THR A 66 -26.10 -12.13 -3.39
CA THR A 66 -24.83 -12.10 -4.11
C THR A 66 -24.50 -10.70 -4.61
N ALA A 67 -25.49 -9.96 -5.11
CA ALA A 67 -25.30 -8.58 -5.56
C ALA A 67 -24.90 -7.62 -4.42
N LEU A 68 -25.52 -7.75 -3.24
CA LEU A 68 -25.14 -6.99 -2.05
C LEU A 68 -23.72 -7.33 -1.60
N PHE A 69 -23.39 -8.62 -1.53
CA PHE A 69 -22.05 -9.06 -1.15
C PHE A 69 -20.97 -8.57 -2.14
N GLN A 70 -21.30 -8.42 -3.42
CA GLN A 70 -20.41 -7.82 -4.41
C GLN A 70 -20.18 -6.34 -4.16
N ARG A 71 -21.21 -5.58 -3.78
CA ARG A 71 -21.06 -4.16 -3.44
C ARG A 71 -20.17 -3.98 -2.22
N LEU A 72 -20.46 -4.72 -1.15
CA LEU A 72 -19.67 -4.73 0.08
C LEU A 72 -18.20 -5.09 -0.18
N ASN A 73 -17.93 -6.13 -0.97
CA ASN A 73 -16.56 -6.52 -1.28
C ASN A 73 -15.82 -5.46 -2.10
N ARG A 74 -16.50 -4.78 -3.03
CA ARG A 74 -15.89 -3.68 -3.79
C ARG A 74 -15.56 -2.50 -2.90
N GLU A 75 -16.51 -2.09 -2.05
CA GLU A 75 -16.28 -1.00 -1.09
C GLU A 75 -15.13 -1.31 -0.13
N LEU A 76 -15.03 -2.56 0.33
CA LEU A 76 -13.93 -3.00 1.19
C LEU A 76 -12.58 -2.97 0.45
N HIS A 77 -12.53 -3.42 -0.80
CA HIS A 77 -11.30 -3.36 -1.60
C HIS A 77 -10.89 -1.91 -1.87
N ASP A 78 -11.83 -1.05 -2.26
CA ASP A 78 -11.58 0.37 -2.49
C ASP A 78 -11.09 1.06 -1.21
N ALA A 79 -11.66 0.72 -0.05
CA ALA A 79 -11.21 1.24 1.24
C ALA A 79 -9.78 0.79 1.56
N LEU A 80 -9.46 -0.49 1.33
CA LEU A 80 -8.13 -1.05 1.58
C LEU A 80 -7.06 -0.45 0.65
N GLU A 81 -7.42 -0.24 -0.63
CA GLU A 81 -6.54 0.42 -1.59
C GLU A 81 -6.29 1.88 -1.20
N ARG A 82 -7.33 2.62 -0.79
CA ARG A 82 -7.17 3.99 -0.28
C ARG A 82 -6.25 4.02 0.92
N GLU A 83 -6.45 3.14 1.90
CA GLU A 83 -5.61 3.08 3.10
C GLU A 83 -4.15 2.80 2.75
N ARG A 84 -3.88 1.84 1.85
CA ARG A 84 -2.51 1.59 1.35
C ARG A 84 -1.89 2.82 0.68
N THR A 85 -2.63 3.52 -0.16
CA THR A 85 -2.10 4.74 -0.80
C THR A 85 -1.82 5.86 0.20
N LEU A 86 -2.61 5.96 1.26
CA LEU A 86 -2.39 6.93 2.34
C LEU A 86 -1.14 6.58 3.14
N VAL A 87 -0.97 5.33 3.54
CA VAL A 87 0.23 4.86 4.27
C VAL A 87 1.50 5.15 3.45
N ILE A 88 1.49 4.82 2.15
CA ILE A 88 2.64 5.12 1.28
C ILE A 88 2.90 6.63 1.23
N ARG A 89 1.86 7.46 1.11
CA ARG A 89 2.03 8.93 1.12
C ARG A 89 2.56 9.46 2.45
N GLU A 90 2.10 8.92 3.58
CA GLU A 90 2.58 9.30 4.91
C GLU A 90 4.05 8.94 5.11
N GLU A 91 4.44 7.71 4.75
CA GLU A 91 5.84 7.29 4.78
C GLU A 91 6.70 8.17 3.87
N LYS A 92 6.19 8.52 2.69
CA LYS A 92 6.90 9.42 1.78
C LYS A 92 7.10 10.81 2.36
N GLN A 93 6.05 11.39 2.93
CA GLN A 93 6.11 12.70 3.58
C GLN A 93 7.05 12.69 4.78
N LYS A 94 7.08 11.61 5.55
CA LYS A 94 7.99 11.43 6.69
C LYS A 94 9.45 11.42 6.22
N THR A 95 9.76 10.64 5.19
CA THR A 95 11.11 10.60 4.59
C THR A 95 11.51 11.97 4.05
N LEU A 96 10.61 12.66 3.33
CA LEU A 96 10.88 14.00 2.82
C LEU A 96 11.17 15.00 3.95
N ARG A 97 10.37 15.00 5.02
CA ARG A 97 10.57 15.86 6.19
C ARG A 97 11.91 15.57 6.88
N GLN A 98 12.28 14.29 7.01
CA GLN A 98 13.58 13.91 7.56
C GLN A 98 14.74 14.39 6.68
N THR A 99 14.61 14.24 5.35
CA THR A 99 15.60 14.75 4.40
C THR A 99 15.72 16.27 4.48
N MET A 100 14.61 17.01 4.53
CA MET A 100 14.64 18.47 4.71
C MET A 100 15.34 18.87 6.00
N HIS A 101 15.08 18.19 7.12
CA HIS A 101 15.79 18.46 8.37
C HIS A 101 17.29 18.21 8.27
N LYS A 102 17.72 17.15 7.57
CA LYS A 102 19.14 16.90 7.31
C LYS A 102 19.76 18.00 6.47
N VAL A 103 19.13 18.37 5.36
CA VAL A 103 19.61 19.48 4.51
C VAL A 103 19.74 20.78 5.32
N GLN A 104 18.72 21.10 6.12
CA GLN A 104 18.74 22.29 6.97
C GLN A 104 19.90 22.26 7.98
N HIS A 105 20.18 21.11 8.58
CA HIS A 105 21.31 20.95 9.48
C HIS A 105 22.64 21.22 8.77
N HIS A 106 22.86 20.66 7.57
CA HIS A 106 24.08 20.92 6.81
C HIS A 106 24.23 22.39 6.39
N VAL A 107 23.14 23.01 5.94
CA VAL A 107 23.13 24.45 5.61
C VAL A 107 23.48 25.30 6.83
N ASN A 108 22.94 24.96 8.00
CA ASN A 108 23.22 25.69 9.25
C ASN A 108 24.69 25.53 9.68
N ASN A 109 25.25 24.32 9.57
CA ASN A 109 26.67 24.09 9.84
C ASN A 109 27.56 24.90 8.90
N LEU A 110 27.25 24.91 7.61
CA LEU A 110 27.98 25.70 6.63
C LEU A 110 27.91 27.20 6.95
N ALA A 111 26.72 27.70 7.31
CA ALA A 111 26.52 29.09 7.70
C ALA A 111 27.36 29.46 8.94
N ASN A 112 27.44 28.58 9.94
CA ASN A 112 28.28 28.78 11.11
C ASN A 112 29.77 28.82 10.76
N CYS A 113 30.25 27.93 9.87
CA CYS A 113 31.63 27.96 9.39
C CYS A 113 31.94 29.26 8.62
N LEU A 114 31.00 29.74 7.79
CA LEU A 114 31.16 31.00 7.07
C LEU A 114 31.17 32.22 8.00
N GLN A 115 30.35 32.24 9.05
CA GLN A 115 30.43 33.29 10.08
C GLN A 115 31.79 33.28 10.79
N MET A 116 32.35 32.11 11.08
CA MET A 116 33.67 32.00 11.68
C MET A 116 34.77 32.59 10.77
N VAL A 117 34.68 32.33 9.46
CA VAL A 117 35.56 32.90 8.43
C VAL A 117 35.43 34.42 8.38
N GLU A 118 34.20 34.94 8.35
CA GLU A 118 33.91 36.38 8.33
C GLU A 118 34.48 37.08 9.57
N LEU A 119 34.32 36.47 10.75
CA LEU A 119 34.79 37.02 12.01
C LEU A 119 36.32 37.04 12.09
N GLU A 120 36.99 35.98 11.65
CA GLU A 120 38.45 35.93 11.61
C GLU A 120 39.02 36.93 10.60
N TYR A 121 38.42 37.02 9.41
CA TYR A 121 38.82 37.98 8.39
C TYR A 121 38.63 39.42 8.88
N THR A 122 37.49 39.73 9.52
CA THR A 122 37.20 41.07 10.05
C THR A 122 38.12 41.43 11.23
N SER A 123 38.42 40.47 12.11
CA SER A 123 39.25 40.71 13.30
C SER A 123 40.74 40.82 12.98
N LYS A 124 41.25 39.96 12.10
CA LYS A 124 42.69 39.81 11.88
C LYS A 124 43.15 40.36 10.54
N SER A 125 42.26 40.56 9.55
CA SER A 125 42.58 40.87 8.14
C SER A 125 43.31 39.75 7.38
N TRP A 126 43.39 38.55 7.96
CA TRP A 126 43.90 37.33 7.31
C TRP A 126 43.15 36.12 7.86
N LEU A 127 43.05 35.07 7.03
CA LEU A 127 42.43 33.80 7.41
C LEU A 127 43.51 32.82 7.85
N SER A 128 43.28 32.14 8.97
CA SER A 128 44.17 31.05 9.36
C SER A 128 44.00 29.87 8.41
N VAL A 129 45.10 29.14 8.19
CA VAL A 129 45.10 27.88 7.44
C VAL A 129 44.14 26.87 8.07
N GLU A 130 43.97 26.93 9.39
CA GLU A 130 43.11 26.04 10.17
C GLU A 130 41.62 26.30 9.92
N THR A 131 41.20 27.57 9.82
CA THR A 131 39.84 27.97 9.43
C THR A 131 39.52 27.60 7.98
N LEU A 132 40.49 27.81 7.08
CA LEU A 132 40.36 27.42 5.66
C LEU A 132 40.23 25.90 5.49
N ASN A 133 41.06 25.13 6.18
CA ASN A 133 40.99 23.66 6.17
C ASN A 133 39.67 23.15 6.76
N SER A 134 39.18 23.77 7.84
CA SER A 134 37.91 23.41 8.46
C SER A 134 36.72 23.68 7.54
N LEU A 135 36.70 24.84 6.86
CA LEU A 135 35.67 25.18 5.88
C LEU A 135 35.70 24.21 4.69
N GLN A 136 36.88 23.89 4.16
CA GLN A 136 37.02 22.97 3.04
C GLN A 136 36.56 21.55 3.40
N ALA A 137 36.87 21.09 4.61
CA ALA A 137 36.40 19.80 5.11
C ALA A 137 34.87 19.76 5.23
N GLU A 138 34.24 20.81 5.77
CA GLU A 138 32.78 20.84 5.96
C GLU A 138 32.02 21.03 4.63
N ILE A 139 32.57 21.77 3.66
CA ILE A 139 32.06 21.83 2.28
C ILE A 139 32.11 20.45 1.64
N HIS A 140 33.23 19.74 1.77
CA HIS A 140 33.40 18.43 1.15
C HIS A 140 32.43 17.40 1.74
N LYS A 141 32.31 17.37 3.07
CA LYS A 141 31.37 16.52 3.80
C LYS A 141 29.92 16.82 3.41
N THR A 142 29.54 18.10 3.43
CA THR A 142 28.18 18.52 3.02
C THR A 142 27.89 18.13 1.58
N GLY A 143 28.86 18.29 0.66
CA GLY A 143 28.72 17.89 -0.73
C GLY A 143 28.49 16.39 -0.91
N GLN A 144 29.24 15.55 -0.18
CA GLN A 144 29.05 14.10 -0.21
C GLN A 144 27.68 13.68 0.33
N GLU A 145 27.25 14.28 1.45
CA GLU A 145 25.97 13.97 2.08
C GLU A 145 24.79 14.47 1.24
N MET A 146 24.89 15.66 0.62
CA MET A 146 23.88 16.16 -0.33
C MET A 146 23.82 15.31 -1.60
N GLN A 147 24.94 14.79 -2.10
CA GLN A 147 24.95 13.87 -3.23
C GLN A 147 24.31 12.53 -2.88
N ALA A 148 24.51 12.04 -1.66
CA ALA A 148 23.81 10.86 -1.16
C ALA A 148 22.30 11.10 -1.03
N LEU A 149 21.88 12.31 -0.62
CA LEU A 149 20.46 12.70 -0.58
C LEU A 149 19.85 12.86 -1.98
N GLY A 150 20.62 13.34 -2.96
CA GLY A 150 20.20 13.45 -4.36
C GLY A 150 20.02 12.11 -5.08
N ARG A 151 20.42 10.99 -4.46
CA ARG A 151 20.20 9.62 -4.95
C ARG A 151 18.94 8.97 -4.37
N LEU A 152 18.15 9.67 -3.54
CA LEU A 152 16.83 9.15 -3.15
C LEU A 152 15.93 9.07 -4.39
N ASP A 153 15.23 7.94 -4.55
CA ASP A 153 14.25 7.70 -5.61
C ASP A 153 13.22 8.84 -5.70
N ASP A 154 12.67 9.05 -6.90
CA ASP A 154 11.70 10.13 -7.16
C ASP A 154 10.53 10.08 -6.16
N PRO A 155 10.34 11.11 -5.32
CA PRO A 155 9.24 11.15 -4.35
C PRO A 155 7.86 11.13 -5.00
N PHE A 156 7.75 11.40 -6.31
CA PHE A 156 6.50 11.42 -7.07
C PHE A 156 6.18 10.10 -7.79
N ASP A 157 7.08 9.11 -7.77
CA ASP A 157 6.79 7.80 -8.37
C ASP A 157 5.73 7.04 -7.53
N ALA A 158 4.92 6.20 -8.15
CA ALA A 158 3.90 5.39 -7.45
C ALA A 158 4.52 4.24 -6.63
N SER A 159 5.80 3.97 -6.84
CA SER A 159 6.57 2.91 -6.20
C SER A 159 6.89 3.25 -4.74
N PRO A 160 6.87 2.26 -3.81
CA PRO A 160 7.42 2.44 -2.46
C PRO A 160 8.92 2.72 -2.56
N PHE A 161 9.47 3.47 -1.58
CA PHE A 161 10.90 3.74 -1.56
C PHE A 161 11.69 2.43 -1.44
N THR A 162 12.43 2.10 -2.50
CA THR A 162 13.40 1.02 -2.47
C THR A 162 14.63 1.49 -1.70
N VAL A 163 14.67 1.19 -0.40
CA VAL A 163 15.92 1.34 0.37
C VAL A 163 16.90 0.31 -0.20
N HIS A 164 17.78 0.73 -1.10
CA HIS A 164 18.90 -0.09 -1.52
C HIS A 164 19.79 -0.34 -0.29
N PRO A 165 19.86 -1.57 0.24
CA PRO A 165 20.85 -1.87 1.25
C PRO A 165 22.20 -1.70 0.56
N GLY A 166 22.97 -0.71 1.01
CA GLY A 166 24.32 -0.49 0.53
C GLY A 166 25.08 -1.81 0.53
N GLN A 167 25.69 -2.13 -0.61
CA GLN A 167 26.71 -3.15 -0.71
C GLN A 167 27.75 -2.88 0.39
N LYS A 168 27.86 -3.84 1.32
CA LYS A 168 29.03 -3.98 2.19
C LYS A 168 30.19 -4.50 1.37
#